data_AF-A0AAD6WK33-F1
#
_entry.id   AF-A0AAD6WK33-F1
#
_cell.length_a   1.000
_cell.length_b   1.000
_cell.length_c   1.000
_cell.angle_alpha   90.00
_cell.angle_beta   90.00
_cell.angle_gamma   90.00
#
_symmetry.space_group_name_H-M   'P 1'
#
loop_
_entity.id
_entity.type
_entity.pdbx_description
1 polymer ?
#
loop_
_entity_poly.entity_id
_entity_poly.type
_entity_poly.pdbx_seq_one_letter_code
_entity_poly.pdbx_strand_id
1 'polypeptide(L)'
;MSQTTYKFRVAVVPFGGCGISGLSLATFISKFKDNDPESRIAVNIYEAKPEVSTLGAGVGIWKRTWQALQDLNGFKEDVLAKGFKVPIDGQYKCPNAGYAVLINCSW
;
A
#
# COMPACT_ATOMS: atom_id res chain seq x y z
N MET A 1 14.74 28.26 -9.53
CA MET A 1 14.38 26.94 -8.99
C MET A 1 14.20 27.10 -7.48
N SER A 2 12.96 27.28 -7.01
CA SER A 2 12.69 27.40 -5.57
C SER A 2 12.92 26.04 -4.92
N GLN A 3 13.89 25.95 -4.01
CA GLN A 3 14.09 24.74 -3.23
C GLN A 3 12.91 24.60 -2.27
N THR A 4 12.08 23.56 -2.46
CA THR A 4 11.08 23.16 -1.48
C THR A 4 11.79 22.60 -0.26
N THR A 5 11.81 23.35 0.84
CA THR A 5 12.39 22.91 2.10
C THR A 5 11.49 21.83 2.72
N TYR A 6 11.98 20.58 2.75
CA TYR A 6 11.34 19.47 3.46
C TYR A 6 11.89 19.41 4.88
N LYS A 7 11.01 19.31 5.89
CA LYS A 7 11.43 19.15 7.29
C LYS A 7 11.99 17.75 7.54
N PHE A 8 11.38 16.73 6.92
CA PHE A 8 11.79 15.34 7.06
C PHE A 8 11.91 14.69 5.68
N ARG A 9 12.90 13.81 5.54
CA ARG A 9 13.12 12.98 4.35
C ARG A 9 13.12 11.51 4.77
N VAL A 10 12.24 10.73 4.19
CA VAL A 10 12.07 9.30 4.46
C VAL A 10 12.50 8.52 3.23
N ALA A 11 13.49 7.65 3.40
CA ALA A 11 13.88 6.67 2.39
C ALA A 11 13.23 5.33 2.74
N VAL A 12 12.35 4.84 1.86
CA VAL A 12 11.73 3.52 2.00
C VAL A 12 12.57 2.54 1.19
N VAL A 13 13.26 1.63 1.88
CA VAL A 13 14.14 0.61 1.28
C VAL A 13 13.72 -0.77 1.78
N PRO A 14 12.69 -1.38 1.19
CA PRO A 14 12.25 -2.71 1.64
C PRO A 14 13.21 -3.78 1.12
N PHE A 15 13.29 -4.91 1.84
CA PHE A 15 14.09 -6.05 1.40
C PHE A 15 13.51 -6.60 0.09
N GLY A 16 14.15 -6.31 -1.03
CA GLY A 16 13.65 -6.65 -2.38
C GLY A 16 12.85 -5.54 -3.09
N GLY A 17 12.87 -4.31 -2.59
CA GLY A 17 12.39 -3.12 -3.30
C GLY A 17 10.93 -2.73 -3.05
N CYS A 18 10.20 -2.22 -4.06
CA CYS A 18 8.88 -1.58 -4.06
C CYS A 18 7.70 -2.52 -3.73
N GLY A 19 7.84 -3.29 -2.65
CA GLY A 19 6.83 -4.23 -2.21
C GLY A 19 5.57 -3.58 -1.62
N ILE A 20 4.51 -4.37 -1.43
CA ILE A 20 3.20 -3.89 -0.94
C ILE A 20 3.32 -3.13 0.39
N SER A 21 4.24 -3.53 1.27
CA SER A 21 4.48 -2.85 2.55
C SER A 21 5.15 -1.49 2.36
N GLY A 22 6.15 -1.39 1.48
CA GLY A 22 6.86 -0.15 1.17
C GLY A 22 5.95 0.86 0.47
N LEU A 23 5.17 0.40 -0.51
CA LEU A 23 4.17 1.21 -1.18
C LEU A 23 3.08 1.68 -0.21
N SER A 24 2.53 0.77 0.61
CA SER A 24 1.50 1.14 1.59
C SER A 24 1.97 2.22 2.56
N LEU A 25 3.22 2.12 3.04
CA LEU A 25 3.82 3.12 3.92
C LEU A 25 4.00 4.47 3.21
N ALA A 26 4.49 4.45 1.97
CA ALA A 26 4.68 5.67 1.19
C ALA A 26 3.35 6.37 0.90
N THR A 27 2.31 5.62 0.52
CA THR A 27 0.95 6.13 0.31
C THR A 27 0.37 6.70 1.61
N PHE A 28 0.58 6.02 2.74
CA PHE A 28 0.12 6.50 4.04
C PHE A 28 0.77 7.84 4.40
N ILE A 29 2.09 7.96 4.30
CA ILE A 29 2.80 9.23 4.59
C ILE A 29 2.38 10.34 3.63
N SER A 30 2.12 10.01 2.35
CA SER A 30 1.70 11.00 1.36
C SER A 30 0.41 11.72 1.75
N LYS A 31 -0.51 11.09 2.48
CA LYS A 31 -1.74 11.74 2.96
C LYS A 31 -1.48 12.89 3.93
N PHE A 32 -0.35 12.87 4.64
CA PHE A 32 -0.03 13.90 5.62
C PHE A 32 0.72 15.09 5.00
N LYS A 33 1.17 15.01 3.74
CA LYS A 33 1.86 16.12 3.06
C LYS A 33 0.95 17.31 2.77
N ASP A 34 -0.34 17.08 2.53
CA ASP A 34 -1.28 18.13 2.12
C ASP A 34 -1.98 18.81 3.31
N ASN A 35 -2.02 18.13 4.47
CA ASN A 35 -2.76 18.58 5.64
C ASN A 35 -1.98 19.54 6.54
N ASP A 36 -0.66 19.62 6.40
CA ASP A 36 0.19 20.49 7.20
C ASP A 36 1.24 21.20 6.33
N PRO A 37 1.06 22.52 6.04
CA PRO A 37 2.01 23.28 5.22
C PRO A 37 3.39 23.44 5.87
N GLU A 38 3.49 23.26 7.18
CA GLU A 38 4.73 23.28 7.94
C GLU A 38 5.42 21.91 7.91
N SER A 39 4.69 20.79 7.87
CA SER A 39 5.24 19.41 7.90
C SER A 39 5.39 18.81 6.50
N ARG A 40 6.24 19.41 5.67
CA ARG A 40 6.59 18.85 4.36
C ARG A 40 7.52 17.64 4.52
N ILE A 41 6.98 16.44 4.39
CA ILE A 41 7.74 15.17 4.39
C ILE A 41 8.04 14.76 2.93
N ALA A 42 9.31 14.61 2.57
CA ALA A 42 9.70 13.97 1.32
C ALA A 42 9.80 12.46 1.50
N VAL A 43 9.19 11.67 0.61
CA VAL A 43 9.25 10.21 0.63
C VAL A 43 9.88 9.76 -0.68
N ASN A 44 11.00 9.06 -0.60
CA ASN A 44 11.69 8.46 -1.72
C ASN A 44 11.65 6.93 -1.55
N ILE A 45 11.17 6.23 -2.56
CA ILE A 45 11.10 4.76 -2.57
C ILE A 45 12.24 4.25 -3.44
N TYR A 46 12.99 3.28 -2.94
CA TYR A 46 14.10 2.66 -3.67
C TYR A 46 13.79 1.19 -3.94
N GLU A 47 13.98 0.81 -5.19
CA GLU A 47 13.84 -0.55 -5.71
C GLU A 47 15.22 -1.00 -6.22
N ALA A 48 15.57 -2.26 -5.97
CA ALA A 48 16.84 -2.84 -6.42
C ALA A 48 16.76 -3.28 -7.89
N LYS A 49 15.57 -3.65 -8.36
CA LYS A 49 15.29 -3.96 -9.75
C LYS A 49 15.18 -2.68 -10.61
N PRO A 50 15.45 -2.77 -11.93
CA PRO A 50 15.28 -1.62 -12.83
C PRO A 50 13.81 -1.24 -13.06
N GLU A 51 12.88 -2.15 -12.75
CA GLU A 51 11.44 -1.97 -12.93
C GLU A 51 10.67 -2.55 -11.75
N VAL A 52 9.52 -1.95 -11.45
CA VAL A 52 8.55 -2.52 -10.53
C VAL A 52 7.85 -3.66 -11.26
N SER A 53 8.01 -4.90 -10.78
CA SER A 53 7.38 -6.05 -11.43
C SER A 53 5.86 -5.92 -11.41
N THR A 54 5.18 -6.41 -12.45
CA THR A 54 3.71 -6.55 -12.51
C THR A 54 3.23 -7.99 -12.29
N LEU A 55 4.16 -8.94 -12.13
CA LEU A 55 3.88 -10.31 -11.70
C LEU A 55 4.44 -10.53 -10.29
N GLY A 56 3.59 -10.94 -9.36
CA GLY A 56 4.01 -11.29 -8.01
C GLY A 56 3.31 -12.54 -7.50
N ALA A 57 3.77 -13.03 -6.35
CA ALA A 57 3.11 -14.12 -5.66
C ALA A 57 1.74 -13.62 -5.18
N GLY A 58 0.65 -14.28 -5.57
CA GLY A 58 -0.69 -13.92 -5.10
C GLY A 58 -0.73 -13.88 -3.58
N VAL A 59 -0.96 -12.70 -2.99
CA VAL A 59 -0.93 -12.49 -1.54
C VAL A 59 -2.35 -12.47 -1.01
N GLY A 60 -2.60 -13.22 0.06
CA GLY A 60 -3.83 -13.12 0.81
C GLY A 60 -3.79 -11.95 1.80
N ILE A 61 -4.80 -11.07 1.75
CA ILE A 61 -4.97 -9.97 2.70
C ILE A 61 -6.07 -10.30 3.70
N TRP A 62 -5.70 -10.43 4.97
CA TRP A 62 -6.63 -10.63 6.08
C TRP A 62 -7.65 -9.49 6.19
N LYS A 63 -8.87 -9.79 6.67
CA LYS A 63 -9.91 -8.77 6.94
C LYS A 63 -9.41 -7.57 7.74
N ARG A 64 -8.61 -7.80 8.79
CA ARG A 64 -8.05 -6.70 9.62
C ARG A 64 -7.15 -5.78 8.81
N THR A 65 -6.30 -6.35 7.96
CA THR A 65 -5.42 -5.59 7.05
C THR A 65 -6.24 -4.88 5.98
N TRP A 66 -7.28 -5.53 5.44
CA TRP A 66 -8.22 -4.91 4.50
C TRP A 66 -8.90 -3.67 5.10
N GLN A 67 -9.33 -3.73 6.37
CA GLN A 67 -9.90 -2.57 7.07
C GLN A 67 -8.94 -1.38 7.09
N ALA A 68 -7.67 -1.58 7.42
CA ALA A 68 -6.67 -0.52 7.41
C ALA A 68 -6.38 0.01 5.99
N LEU A 69 -6.40 -0.86 4.97
CA LEU A 69 -6.18 -0.47 3.59
C LEU A 69 -7.35 0.31 2.98
N GLN A 70 -8.59 0.10 3.45
CA GLN A 70 -9.73 0.90 3.01
C GLN A 70 -9.58 2.38 3.35
N ASP A 71 -8.83 2.70 4.39
CA ASP A 71 -8.57 4.10 4.72
C ASP A 71 -7.70 4.75 3.64
N LEU A 72 -6.87 3.99 2.91
CA LEU A 72 -6.02 4.50 1.82
C LEU A 72 -6.87 5.07 0.69
N ASN A 73 -6.55 6.30 0.30
CA ASN A 73 -7.38 7.10 -0.60
C ASN A 73 -7.46 6.44 -1.99
N GLY A 74 -8.66 5.99 -2.39
CA GLY A 74 -8.90 5.36 -3.70
C GLY A 74 -8.62 3.86 -3.77
N PHE A 75 -8.03 3.26 -2.74
CA PHE A 75 -7.60 1.85 -2.80
C PHE A 75 -8.77 0.88 -2.92
N LYS A 76 -9.85 1.13 -2.18
CA LYS A 76 -11.05 0.27 -2.21
C LYS A 76 -11.72 0.31 -3.58
N GLU A 77 -11.84 1.51 -4.15
CA GLU A 77 -12.45 1.76 -5.44
C GLU A 77 -11.67 1.06 -6.55
N ASP A 78 -10.34 1.16 -6.52
CA ASP A 78 -9.44 0.51 -7.48
C ASP A 78 -9.52 -1.02 -7.42
N VAL A 79 -9.61 -1.58 -6.20
CA VAL A 79 -9.73 -3.02 -5.99
C VAL A 79 -11.07 -3.55 -6.50
N LEU A 80 -12.17 -2.80 -6.27
CA LEU A 80 -13.49 -3.13 -6.78
C LEU A 80 -13.55 -3.03 -8.31
N ALA A 81 -12.94 -2.00 -8.90
CA ALA A 81 -12.86 -1.83 -10.35
C ALA A 81 -12.12 -2.99 -11.04
N LYS A 82 -11.16 -3.60 -10.34
CA LYS A 82 -10.43 -4.80 -10.81
C LYS A 82 -11.18 -6.11 -10.57
N GLY A 83 -12.39 -6.07 -10.00
CA GLY A 83 -13.26 -7.24 -9.82
C GLY A 83 -12.92 -8.14 -8.63
N PHE A 84 -12.11 -7.66 -7.68
CA PHE A 84 -11.80 -8.44 -6.47
C PHE A 84 -12.99 -8.49 -5.50
N LYS A 85 -13.12 -9.62 -4.79
CA LYS A 85 -14.16 -9.79 -3.75
C LYS A 85 -13.68 -9.23 -2.41
N VAL A 86 -14.49 -8.36 -1.82
CA VAL A 86 -14.23 -7.73 -0.51
C VAL A 86 -14.61 -8.69 0.64
N PRO A 87 -13.88 -8.73 1.77
CA PRO A 87 -14.27 -9.52 2.93
C PRO A 87 -15.54 -8.96 3.57
N ILE A 88 -16.52 -9.83 3.83
CA ILE A 88 -17.80 -9.45 4.43
C ILE A 88 -17.81 -9.86 5.91
N ASP A 89 -18.36 -9.00 6.77
CA ASP A 89 -18.57 -9.27 8.19
C ASP A 89 -19.54 -10.46 8.38
N GLY A 90 -19.13 -11.45 9.19
CA GLY A 90 -20.00 -12.56 9.61
C GLY A 90 -20.08 -13.77 8.68
N GLN A 91 -19.67 -13.69 7.41
CA GLN A 91 -19.30 -14.92 6.66
C GLN A 91 -18.01 -15.46 7.26
N TYR A 92 -17.71 -16.77 7.33
CA TYR A 92 -16.42 -17.37 7.75
C TYR A 92 -16.06 -18.50 6.79
N LYS A 93 -15.04 -18.33 5.93
CA LYS A 93 -14.45 -19.47 5.21
C LYS A 93 -12.97 -19.29 4.90
N CYS A 94 -12.14 -20.02 5.65
CA CYS A 94 -11.41 -21.19 5.13
C CYS A 94 -10.85 -21.99 6.33
N PRO A 95 -10.89 -23.34 6.29
CA PRO A 95 -10.36 -24.21 7.35
C PRO A 95 -8.86 -24.03 7.67
N ASN A 96 -8.05 -23.43 6.78
CA ASN A 96 -6.61 -23.18 6.99
C ASN A 96 -6.12 -21.78 6.52
N ALA A 97 -7.01 -20.87 6.12
CA ALA A 97 -6.63 -19.51 5.65
C ALA A 97 -7.84 -18.55 5.69
N GLY A 98 -8.34 -18.23 6.90
CA GLY A 98 -9.54 -17.41 7.06
C GLY A 98 -9.42 -16.02 6.41
N TYR A 99 -10.40 -15.61 5.61
CA TYR A 99 -10.61 -14.22 5.18
C TYR A 99 -9.44 -13.51 4.50
N ALA A 100 -8.81 -14.16 3.55
CA ALA A 100 -7.89 -13.50 2.66
C ALA A 100 -8.64 -12.95 1.43
N VAL A 101 -8.60 -11.64 1.18
CA VAL A 101 -8.73 -11.14 -0.20
C VAL A 101 -7.46 -11.57 -0.91
N LEU A 102 -7.57 -12.46 -1.88
CA LEU A 102 -6.43 -12.74 -2.76
C LEU A 102 -6.24 -11.51 -3.63
N ILE A 103 -5.25 -10.68 -3.28
CA ILE A 103 -4.79 -9.62 -4.16
C ILE A 103 -3.54 -10.15 -4.85
N ASN A 104 -3.63 -10.25 -6.17
CA ASN A 104 -2.45 -10.49 -6.96
C ASN A 104 -1.64 -9.18 -6.98
N CYS A 105 -0.67 -9.08 -6.08
CA CYS A 105 0.22 -7.93 -5.96
C CYS A 105 1.61 -8.36 -6.45
N SER A 106 2.16 -7.49 -7.27
CA SER A 106 3.39 -7.68 -8.02
C SER A 106 4.59 -7.13 -7.23
N TRP A 107 5.72 -7.87 -7.22
CA TRP A 107 6.94 -7.51 -6.46
C TRP A 107 8.14 -7.28 -7.40
#